data_AF-A0A1I2E7N6-F1
#
_entry.id   AF-A0A1I2E7N6-F1
#
_cell.length_a   1.000
_cell.length_b   1.000
_cell.length_c   1.000
_cell.angle_alpha   90.00
_cell.angle_beta   90.00
_cell.angle_gamma   90.00
#
_symmetry.space_group_name_H-M   'P 1'
#
loop_
_entity.id
_entity.type
_entity.pdbx_description
1 polymer ?
#
loop_
_entity_poly.entity_id
_entity_poly.type
_entity_poly.pdbx_seq_one_letter_code
_entity_poly.pdbx_strand_id
1 'polypeptide(L)' 'MGTYSHLTDDELTALRAKLVASLTDRLTAPTAASSSGRSVQYQQRTQDLRDEIAAVNAEIDARSGHSAGGPIYLVG' A
#
# COMPACT_ATOMS: atom_id res chain seq x y z
N MET A 1 16.29 -7.48 4.66
CA MET A 1 16.17 -6.01 4.76
C MET A 1 14.89 -5.61 4.06
N GLY A 2 13.86 -5.21 4.80
CA GLY A 2 12.54 -4.84 4.25
C GLY A 2 12.63 -3.59 3.38
N THR A 3 11.78 -3.47 2.37
CA THR A 3 11.74 -2.36 1.40
C THR A 3 11.58 -0.98 2.06
N TYR A 4 11.04 -0.95 3.28
CA TYR A 4 10.73 0.25 4.05
C TYR A 4 11.60 0.42 5.30
N SER A 5 12.73 -0.29 5.41
CA SER A 5 13.62 -0.21 6.57
C SER A 5 14.24 1.18 6.80
N HIS A 6 14.21 2.04 5.78
CA HIS A 6 14.69 3.42 5.85
C HIS A 6 13.65 4.42 6.36
N LEU A 7 12.40 4.00 6.51
CA LEU A 7 11.31 4.83 7.02
C LEU A 7 11.15 4.63 8.53
N THR A 8 10.85 5.72 9.23
CA THR A 8 10.41 5.73 10.63
C THR A 8 8.96 5.22 10.74
N ASP A 9 8.51 4.90 11.96
CA ASP A 9 7.16 4.39 12.19
C ASP A 9 6.07 5.43 11.86
N ASP A 10 6.35 6.71 12.12
CA ASP A 10 5.49 7.83 11.72
C ASP A 10 5.39 7.95 10.19
N GLU A 11 6.52 7.82 9.49
CA GLU A 11 6.55 7.85 8.02
C GLU A 11 5.83 6.65 7.38
N LEU A 12 5.97 5.46 7.96
CA LEU A 12 5.21 4.26 7.55
C LEU A 12 3.71 4.45 7.74
N THR A 13 3.30 5.02 8.86
CA THR A 13 1.89 5.30 9.15
C THR A 13 1.32 6.34 8.19
N ALA A 14 2.08 7.40 7.91
CA ALA A 14 1.71 8.42 6.93
C ALA A 14 1.61 7.84 5.50
N LEU A 15 2.54 6.96 5.13
CA LEU A 15 2.55 6.29 3.83
C LEU A 15 1.35 5.35 3.68
N ARG A 16 1.01 4.56 4.70
CA ARG A 16 -0.21 3.74 4.76
C ARG A 16 -1.46 4.61 4.55
N ALA A 17 -1.58 5.72 5.28
CA ALA A 17 -2.73 6.62 5.16
C ALA A 17 -2.87 7.18 3.74
N LYS A 18 -1.75 7.58 3.12
CA LYS A 18 -1.73 8.08 1.74
C LYS A 18 -2.16 7.01 0.72
N LEU A 19 -1.69 5.77 0.86
CA LEU A 19 -2.06 4.67 -0.03
C LEU A 19 -3.54 4.32 0.10
N VAL A 20 -4.07 4.26 1.32
CA VAL A 20 -5.51 4.01 1.57
C VAL A 20 -6.38 5.14 1.01
N ALA A 21 -5.98 6.39 1.20
CA ALA A 21 -6.67 7.53 0.62
C ALA A 21 -6.68 7.45 -0.92
N SER A 22 -5.54 7.11 -1.55
CA SER A 22 -5.47 6.94 -3.01
C SER A 22 -6.31 5.77 -3.51
N LEU A 23 -6.36 4.65 -2.78
CA LEU A 23 -7.22 3.52 -3.12
C LEU A 23 -8.70 3.92 -3.02
N THR A 24 -9.08 4.64 -1.98
CA THR A 24 -10.44 5.12 -1.76
C THR A 24 -10.86 6.11 -2.84
N ASP A 25 -9.99 7.07 -3.18
CA ASP A 25 -10.22 8.01 -4.27
C ASP A 25 -10.47 7.30 -5.60
N ARG A 26 -9.67 6.29 -5.94
CA ARG A 26 -9.85 5.52 -7.19
C ARG A 26 -11.13 4.70 -7.22
N LEU A 27 -11.51 4.10 -6.10
CA LEU A 27 -12.74 3.30 -5.97
C LEU A 27 -14.01 4.16 -5.95
N THR A 28 -13.92 5.38 -5.43
CA THR A 28 -15.06 6.32 -5.34
C THR A 28 -15.16 7.24 -6.55
N ALA A 29 -14.05 7.47 -7.26
CA ALA A 29 -14.04 8.19 -8.52
C ALA A 29 -14.88 7.42 -9.56
N PRO A 30 -15.63 8.13 -10.41
CA PRO A 30 -16.41 7.50 -11.47
C PRO A 30 -15.48 6.68 -12.37
N THR A 31 -15.60 5.35 -12.26
CA THR A 31 -14.74 4.36 -12.95
C THR A 31 -14.90 4.42 -14.48
N ALA A 32 -15.93 5.12 -14.96
CA ALA A 32 -16.14 5.44 -16.36
C ALA A 32 -16.73 6.86 -16.50
N ALA A 33 -16.04 7.71 -17.27
CA ALA A 33 -16.65 8.87 -17.88
C ALA A 33 -16.89 8.53 -19.36
N SER A 34 -18.16 8.38 -19.76
CA SER A 34 -18.51 8.22 -21.18
C SER A 34 -18.48 9.60 -21.84
N SER A 35 -17.39 9.94 -22.51
CA SER A 35 -17.33 11.11 -23.40
C SER A 35 -17.22 10.63 -24.84
N SER A 36 -18.21 10.97 -25.67
CA SER A 36 -18.24 10.74 -27.12
C SER A 36 -17.82 9.33 -27.58
N GLY A 37 -18.47 8.28 -27.08
CA GLY A 37 -18.37 6.92 -27.65
C GLY A 37 -17.02 6.20 -27.47
N ARG A 38 -16.08 6.79 -26.71
CA ARG A 38 -14.81 6.16 -26.35
C ARG A 38 -14.81 5.87 -24.85
N SER A 39 -15.01 4.61 -24.47
CA SER A 39 -14.83 4.13 -23.10
C SER A 39 -13.33 4.07 -22.79
N VAL A 40 -12.82 5.08 -22.07
CA VAL A 40 -11.51 4.96 -21.43
C VAL A 40 -11.73 4.17 -20.15
N GLN A 41 -11.58 2.85 -20.22
CA GLN A 41 -11.38 2.06 -19.02
C GLN A 41 -10.02 2.46 -18.47
N TYR A 42 -10.00 3.32 -17.46
CA TYR A 42 -8.83 3.42 -16.61
C TYR A 42 -8.64 2.02 -16.04
N GLN A 43 -7.67 1.26 -16.54
CA GLN A 43 -7.12 0.12 -15.82
C GLN A 43 -6.52 0.70 -14.55
N GLN A 44 -7.39 0.95 -13.57
CA GLN A 44 -7.00 1.38 -12.25
C GLN A 44 -6.20 0.19 -11.72
N ARG A 45 -4.87 0.30 -11.73
CA ARG A 45 -3.95 -0.65 -11.09
C ARG A 45 -4.14 -0.57 -9.58
N THR A 46 -5.33 -0.95 -9.12
CA THR A 46 -5.72 -1.02 -7.72
C THR A 46 -5.09 -2.24 -7.06
N GLN A 47 -4.73 -3.25 -7.85
CA GLN A 47 -4.00 -4.41 -7.37
C GLN A 47 -2.61 -4.03 -6.86
N ASP A 48 -1.83 -3.30 -7.65
CA ASP A 48 -0.52 -2.78 -7.23
C ASP A 48 -0.62 -1.97 -5.93
N LEU A 49 -1.65 -1.11 -5.79
CA LEU A 49 -1.89 -0.35 -4.56
C LEU A 49 -2.25 -1.25 -3.36
N ARG A 50 -3.03 -2.31 -3.57
CA ARG A 50 -3.38 -3.26 -2.52
C ARG A 50 -2.18 -4.07 -2.06
N ASP A 51 -1.33 -4.48 -3.01
CA ASP A 51 -0.09 -5.21 -2.73
C ASP A 51 0.89 -4.32 -1.96
N GLU A 52 0.98 -3.04 -2.33
CA GLU A 52 1.81 -2.05 -1.62
C GLU A 52 1.28 -1.78 -0.19
N ILE A 53 -0.03 -1.63 -0.02
CA ILE A 53 -0.66 -1.51 1.31
C ILE A 53 -0.37 -2.74 2.17
N ALA A 54 -0.44 -3.95 1.60
CA ALA A 54 -0.16 -5.19 2.31
C ALA A 54 1.30 -5.25 2.78
N ALA A 55 2.25 -4.83 1.93
CA ALA A 55 3.67 -4.78 2.28
C ALA A 55 3.95 -3.78 3.42
N VAL A 56 3.31 -2.62 3.40
CA VAL A 56 3.45 -1.59 4.45
C VAL A 56 2.84 -2.05 5.76
N ASN A 57 1.67 -2.69 5.73
CA ASN A 57 1.05 -3.26 6.93
C ASN A 57 1.94 -4.37 7.52
N ALA A 58 2.51 -5.24 6.69
CA ALA A 58 3.41 -6.30 7.15
C ALA A 58 4.66 -5.73 7.86
N GLU A 59 5.21 -4.62 7.36
CA GLU A 59 6.32 -3.92 8.02
C GLU A 59 5.90 -3.30 9.36
N ILE A 60 4.72 -2.65 9.42
CA ILE A 60 4.18 -2.10 10.67
C ILE A 60 3.94 -3.22 11.70
N ASP A 61 3.36 -4.34 11.27
CA ASP A 61 3.09 -5.49 12.12
C ASP A 61 4.39 -6.11 12.66
N ALA A 62 5.41 -6.23 11.80
CA ALA A 62 6.74 -6.71 12.19
C ALA A 62 7.39 -5.82 13.26
N ARG A 63 7.23 -4.50 13.16
CA ARG A 63 7.78 -3.51 14.11
C ARG A 63 6.99 -3.41 15.41
N SER A 64 5.67 -3.58 15.35
CA SER A 64 4.78 -3.53 16.51
C SER A 64 5.00 -4.68 17.50
N GLY A 65 5.88 -5.63 17.19
CA GLY A 65 6.14 -6.80 18.03
C GLY A 65 5.10 -7.91 17.88
N HIS A 66 4.13 -7.79 16.97
CA HIS A 66 3.27 -8.90 16.53
C HIS A 66 4.01 -9.88 15.60
N SER A 67 5.33 -9.97 15.73
CA SER A 67 6.11 -11.06 15.17
C SER A 67 5.70 -12.36 15.86
N ALA A 68 4.68 -13.02 15.30
CA ALA A 68 4.59 -14.47 15.39
C ALA A 68 5.95 -15.01 14.90
N GLY A 69 6.74 -15.56 15.82
CA GLY A 69 8.18 -15.78 15.68
C GLY A 69 8.61 -16.43 14.38
N GLY A 70 9.29 -15.66 13.53
CA GLY A 70 10.18 -16.14 12.48
C GLY A 70 11.63 -15.77 12.81
N PRO A 71 12.62 -16.61 12.47
CA PRO A 71 14.01 -16.43 12.90
C PRO A 71 14.60 -15.13 12.36
N ILE A 72 15.17 -14.34 13.27
CA ILE A 72 15.90 -13.11 12.98
C ILE A 72 17.21 -13.47 12.28
N TYR A 73 17.30 -13.24 10.97
CA TYR A 73 18.57 -13.21 10.28
C TYR A 73 19.29 -11.90 10.63
N LEU A 74 20.14 -11.93 11.66
CA LEU A 74 21.17 -10.92 11.87
C LEU A 74 22.22 -11.06 10.75
N VAL A 75 22.39 -10.00 9.97
CA VAL A 75 23.53 -9.84 9.06
C VAL A 75 24.30 -8.61 9.55
N GLY A 76 25.51 -8.85 10.08
CA GLY A 76 26.49 -7.82 10.41
C GLY A 76 26.92 -7.84 11.87
#